data_AF-A0AAW2SQA8-F1
#
_entry.id   AF-A0AAW2SQA8-F1
#
_cell.length_a   1.000
_cell.length_b   1.000
_cell.length_c   1.000
_cell.angle_alpha   90.00
_cell.angle_beta   90.00
_cell.angle_gamma   90.00
#
_symmetry.space_group_name_H-M   'P 1'
#
loop_
_entity.id
_entity.type
_entity.pdbx_description
1 polymer ?
#
loop_
_entity_poly.entity_id
_entity_poly.type
_entity_poly.pdbx_seq_one_letter_code
_entity_poly.pdbx_strand_id
1 'polypeptide(L)'
;MLRTSLDSRSRIPLDSRPRTFPDSDLDEGPPKHLAQKAHTRGSPLSHVAPRQPRRRYAKTKRTHTQALLAADKNDLPLIPTIPNQLSQESRKGDRPPIDLDTSSINRVLVPPDREHSLRHSGHVSYTPAKKLAEELEGWLTASGLAKSSDVRGVIAPHAGYSYSGRAAAYAFGNIDPANISRVFLLGPSHHYYTPKCALSKATVYKTPIGDLPIDQEVNEELKATGKFEFMDLHVDEAEHSMEMHLPYLVKVFQGHSVKIVPILVGALSAENEAMYGRLLAKYVDDPTNFFSVSSDFCHWGSRFNYMHYDKKHGAIHKSIEALDKMGMDIIETGDPDAFKQYLLETDNTICGRHPISVFLHMLKNSSTKIKIQFLRYEQSSQCKSMRDSSVSYASAAAKVDA
;
A
#
# COMPACT_ATOMS: atom_id res chain seq x y z
N MET A 1 -40.00 -51.25 -38.62
CA MET A 1 -40.45 -49.86 -38.82
C MET A 1 -39.24 -48.96 -38.53
N LEU A 2 -38.34 -48.78 -39.51
CA LEU A 2 -38.29 -47.75 -40.57
C LEU A 2 -37.45 -46.52 -40.14
N ARG A 3 -36.22 -46.51 -40.68
CA ARG A 3 -35.34 -45.34 -40.91
C ARG A 3 -35.91 -44.49 -42.07
N THR A 4 -35.62 -43.18 -42.06
CA THR A 4 -35.32 -42.26 -43.20
C THR A 4 -35.30 -40.81 -42.63
N SER A 5 -34.36 -39.89 -42.83
CA SER A 5 -33.51 -39.42 -43.94
C SER A 5 -34.26 -38.67 -45.06
N LEU A 6 -33.74 -37.46 -45.36
CA LEU A 6 -33.76 -36.62 -46.58
C LEU A 6 -34.33 -35.21 -46.30
N ASP A 7 -33.84 -34.05 -46.78
CA ASP A 7 -32.77 -33.54 -47.68
C ASP A 7 -33.41 -32.42 -48.54
N SER A 8 -32.72 -31.30 -48.75
CA SER A 8 -32.77 -30.40 -49.93
C SER A 8 -31.89 -29.16 -49.69
N ARG A 9 -30.65 -29.11 -50.21
CA ARG A 9 -30.19 -28.60 -51.53
C ARG A 9 -30.32 -27.08 -51.72
N SER A 10 -29.21 -26.33 -51.85
CA SER A 10 -28.55 -25.98 -53.14
C SER A 10 -27.06 -25.53 -52.95
N ARG A 11 -26.04 -26.19 -53.55
CA ARG A 11 -25.21 -25.86 -54.77
C ARG A 11 -24.66 -24.41 -54.86
N ILE A 12 -23.36 -24.06 -54.64
CA ILE A 12 -22.06 -24.24 -55.40
C ILE A 12 -22.00 -23.37 -56.69
N PRO A 13 -20.92 -22.59 -57.05
CA PRO A 13 -19.52 -23.04 -57.16
C PRO A 13 -18.32 -22.11 -56.77
N LEU A 14 -17.16 -22.77 -56.77
CA LEU A 14 -15.75 -22.34 -56.62
C LEU A 14 -15.21 -21.47 -57.77
N ASP A 15 -14.21 -20.63 -57.48
CA ASP A 15 -13.03 -20.35 -58.34
C ASP A 15 -11.93 -19.67 -57.48
N SER A 16 -10.82 -20.29 -57.07
CA SER A 16 -9.53 -20.58 -57.74
C SER A 16 -8.50 -19.40 -57.82
N ARG A 17 -7.60 -19.36 -56.81
CA ARG A 17 -6.11 -19.30 -56.85
C ARG A 17 -5.34 -18.16 -57.61
N PRO A 18 -4.03 -17.97 -57.29
CA PRO A 18 -3.39 -16.68 -57.02
C PRO A 18 -2.53 -16.11 -58.18
N ARG A 19 -2.13 -14.84 -58.09
CA ARG A 19 -1.04 -14.19 -58.87
C ARG A 19 -0.37 -13.12 -57.97
N THR A 20 0.88 -13.29 -57.51
CA THR A 20 2.18 -13.01 -58.15
C THR A 20 2.42 -11.54 -58.54
N PHE A 21 3.54 -11.02 -58.02
CA PHE A 21 4.17 -9.71 -58.19
C PHE A 21 4.46 -9.30 -59.65
N PRO A 22 4.88 -8.04 -59.85
CA PRO A 22 6.28 -7.87 -60.26
C PRO A 22 7.05 -6.79 -59.47
N ASP A 23 8.36 -7.02 -59.47
CA ASP A 23 9.47 -6.19 -59.01
C ASP A 23 9.57 -4.81 -59.68
N SER A 24 10.23 -3.87 -58.99
CA SER A 24 11.35 -3.13 -59.59
C SER A 24 12.30 -2.60 -58.51
N ASP A 25 13.53 -3.10 -58.61
CA ASP A 25 14.80 -2.67 -58.04
C ASP A 25 15.07 -1.16 -58.26
N LEU A 26 15.90 -0.45 -57.49
CA LEU A 26 17.37 -0.50 -57.36
C LEU A 26 17.74 0.58 -56.31
N ASP A 27 18.88 0.67 -55.64
CA ASP A 27 20.09 -0.12 -55.35
C ASP A 27 20.95 0.82 -54.46
N GLU A 28 22.07 0.30 -53.96
CA GLU A 28 23.28 0.97 -53.46
C GLU A 28 23.46 1.02 -51.92
N GLY A 29 24.27 0.06 -51.47
CA GLY A 29 24.78 -0.11 -50.12
C GLY A 29 25.94 0.83 -49.74
N PRO A 30 26.66 0.52 -48.65
CA PRO A 30 27.51 1.48 -47.94
C PRO A 30 28.98 1.40 -48.37
N PRO A 31 29.77 2.49 -48.21
CA PRO A 31 31.22 2.37 -48.30
C PRO A 31 31.84 2.09 -46.92
N LYS A 32 32.69 1.06 -46.91
CA LYS A 32 33.78 0.84 -45.97
C LYS A 32 34.90 1.85 -46.22
N HIS A 33 35.62 2.27 -45.18
CA HIS A 33 37.01 2.69 -45.31
C HIS A 33 37.89 2.12 -44.19
N LEU A 34 39.06 1.67 -44.64
CA LEU A 34 40.15 0.99 -43.93
C LEU A 34 41.05 1.95 -43.14
N ALA A 35 41.57 1.42 -42.03
CA ALA A 35 42.96 1.45 -41.53
C ALA A 35 43.71 2.77 -41.26
N GLN A 36 44.23 2.91 -40.03
CA GLN A 36 45.69 2.79 -39.77
C GLN A 36 46.01 2.70 -38.26
N LYS A 37 46.94 1.80 -37.93
CA LYS A 37 47.68 1.71 -36.66
C LYS A 37 48.77 2.78 -36.63
N ALA A 38 49.04 3.36 -35.45
CA ALA A 38 50.38 3.81 -35.09
C ALA A 38 50.59 3.68 -33.57
N HIS A 39 51.58 2.87 -33.19
CA HIS A 39 52.26 2.91 -31.91
C HIS A 39 53.13 4.18 -31.83
N THR A 40 53.24 4.80 -30.66
CA THR A 40 54.51 5.37 -30.16
C THR A 40 54.46 5.53 -28.65
N ARG A 41 55.65 5.37 -28.06
CA ARG A 41 55.98 5.17 -26.64
C ARG A 41 56.12 6.49 -25.87
N GLY A 42 55.97 6.42 -24.54
CA GLY A 42 56.88 7.05 -23.57
C GLY A 42 56.54 8.44 -23.01
N SER A 43 55.97 8.44 -21.78
CA SER A 43 56.37 9.13 -20.52
C SER A 43 56.95 10.57 -20.50
N PRO A 44 57.02 11.25 -19.33
CA PRO A 44 56.01 11.48 -18.28
C PRO A 44 55.95 12.97 -17.83
N LEU A 45 55.18 13.25 -16.75
CA LEU A 45 55.19 14.45 -15.87
C LEU A 45 54.29 15.63 -16.25
N SER A 46 53.23 15.85 -15.46
CA SER A 46 53.23 16.93 -14.44
C SER A 46 51.86 17.03 -13.74
N HIS A 47 51.94 17.18 -12.42
CA HIS A 47 50.84 17.48 -11.52
C HIS A 47 50.11 18.78 -11.89
N VAL A 48 48.78 18.72 -12.08
CA VAL A 48 47.87 19.80 -11.64
C VAL A 48 46.51 19.18 -11.27
N ALA A 49 46.16 19.19 -9.99
CA ALA A 49 44.82 18.87 -9.51
C ALA A 49 43.87 20.07 -9.75
N PRO A 50 42.67 19.88 -10.32
CA PRO A 50 41.69 20.96 -10.38
C PRO A 50 41.00 21.11 -9.00
N ARG A 51 41.18 22.29 -8.40
CA ARG A 51 40.47 22.76 -7.20
C ARG A 51 38.96 22.74 -7.46
N GLN A 52 38.22 21.96 -6.67
CA GLN A 52 36.77 22.10 -6.58
C GLN A 52 36.40 23.37 -5.79
N PRO A 53 35.43 24.18 -6.25
CA PRO A 53 34.91 25.27 -5.45
C PRO A 53 33.99 24.72 -4.35
N ARG A 54 34.43 24.82 -3.09
CA ARG A 54 33.60 24.63 -1.90
C ARG A 54 32.45 25.65 -1.90
N ARG A 55 31.24 25.25 -2.31
CA ARG A 55 30.03 26.01 -2.01
C ARG A 55 29.64 25.78 -0.54
N ARG A 56 29.82 26.81 0.28
CA ARG A 56 29.25 26.89 1.63
C ARG A 56 27.73 26.99 1.51
N TYR A 57 27.01 25.91 1.81
CA TYR A 57 25.61 26.02 2.19
C TYR A 57 25.55 26.52 3.64
N ALA A 58 25.12 27.77 3.82
CA ALA A 58 24.78 28.29 5.12
C ALA A 58 23.52 27.55 5.62
N LYS A 59 23.69 26.71 6.65
CA LYS A 59 22.58 26.14 7.42
C LYS A 59 22.00 27.24 8.31
N THR A 60 20.93 27.88 7.88
CA THR A 60 20.07 28.63 8.81
C THR A 60 19.20 27.62 9.55
N LYS A 61 19.69 27.13 10.70
CA LYS A 61 18.84 26.46 11.68
C LYS A 61 17.86 27.50 12.24
N ARG A 62 16.58 27.43 11.86
CA ARG A 62 15.50 28.01 12.66
C ARG A 62 14.89 26.90 13.49
N THR A 63 15.25 26.90 14.76
CA THR A 63 14.50 26.25 15.83
C THR A 63 13.17 26.99 15.99
N HIS A 64 12.05 26.31 15.76
CA HIS A 64 10.75 26.80 16.21
C HIS A 64 10.22 25.85 17.29
N THR A 65 10.48 26.27 18.52
CA THR A 65 9.81 25.84 19.73
C THR A 65 8.98 27.03 20.20
N GLN A 66 7.72 26.78 20.50
CA GLN A 66 6.77 27.64 21.22
C GLN A 66 6.25 28.93 20.56
N ALA A 67 4.94 28.91 20.30
CA ALA A 67 4.05 30.01 20.65
C ALA A 67 2.68 29.43 21.00
N LEU A 68 2.32 29.43 22.29
CA LEU A 68 0.95 29.56 22.82
C LEU A 68 1.05 29.65 24.34
N LEU A 69 1.18 30.88 24.85
CA LEU A 69 0.84 31.26 26.22
C LEU A 69 0.26 32.67 26.16
N ALA A 70 -1.01 32.81 26.54
CA ALA A 70 -1.51 33.79 27.51
C ALA A 70 -3.03 34.00 27.30
N ALA A 71 -3.82 33.41 28.20
CA ALA A 71 -5.04 34.04 28.69
C ALA A 71 -5.07 33.81 30.21
N ASP A 72 -5.37 34.90 30.92
CA ASP A 72 -5.08 35.18 32.31
C ASP A 72 -6.08 34.56 33.30
N LYS A 73 -5.67 34.55 34.57
CA LYS A 73 -6.28 33.99 35.78
C LYS A 73 -7.56 34.73 36.20
N ASN A 74 -8.52 34.01 36.78
CA ASN A 74 -8.93 34.12 38.20
C ASN A 74 -10.16 33.26 38.53
N ASP A 75 -10.24 32.91 39.83
CA ASP A 75 -11.37 32.33 40.58
C ASP A 75 -11.43 30.80 40.78
N LEU A 76 -10.81 30.37 41.88
CA LEU A 76 -11.10 29.14 42.65
C LEU A 76 -12.18 29.42 43.70
N PRO A 77 -12.92 28.39 44.14
CA PRO A 77 -12.86 28.11 45.58
C PRO A 77 -12.82 26.61 45.97
N LEU A 78 -11.93 26.35 46.93
CA LEU A 78 -12.03 25.57 48.18
C LEU A 78 -12.72 24.19 48.22
N ILE A 79 -11.89 23.21 48.58
CA ILE A 79 -12.18 21.87 49.14
C ILE A 79 -12.61 21.99 50.61
N PRO A 80 -13.43 21.06 51.13
CA PRO A 80 -13.28 20.61 52.51
C PRO A 80 -12.98 19.09 52.61
N THR A 81 -11.98 18.81 53.44
CA THR A 81 -11.47 17.50 53.87
C THR A 81 -12.33 16.86 54.99
N ILE A 82 -12.00 15.61 55.38
CA ILE A 82 -12.10 14.92 56.71
C ILE A 82 -13.06 13.69 56.71
N PRO A 83 -12.78 12.56 57.41
CA PRO A 83 -11.51 11.89 57.77
C PRO A 83 -11.51 10.35 57.51
N ASN A 84 -10.34 9.74 57.73
CA ASN A 84 -10.09 8.30 57.78
C ASN A 84 -10.16 7.78 59.24
N GLN A 85 -10.74 6.60 59.51
CA GLN A 85 -10.53 5.85 60.75
C GLN A 85 -10.36 4.34 60.49
N LEU A 86 -9.37 3.78 61.19
CA LEU A 86 -8.93 2.39 61.28
C LEU A 86 -9.92 1.50 62.05
N SER A 87 -9.95 0.19 61.76
CA SER A 87 -9.47 -0.86 62.70
C SER A 87 -9.67 -2.29 62.17
N GLN A 88 -8.85 -3.18 62.71
CA GLN A 88 -8.65 -4.61 62.43
C GLN A 88 -9.76 -5.48 63.05
N GLU A 89 -9.99 -6.70 62.55
CA GLU A 89 -9.79 -7.95 63.33
C GLU A 89 -10.08 -9.25 62.53
N SER A 90 -9.36 -10.29 62.94
CA SER A 90 -9.29 -11.68 62.49
C SER A 90 -10.45 -12.59 62.93
N ARG A 91 -10.69 -13.74 62.25
CA ARG A 91 -10.65 -15.12 62.84
C ARG A 91 -11.01 -16.25 61.86
N LYS A 92 -10.47 -17.43 62.22
CA LYS A 92 -10.42 -18.76 61.57
C LYS A 92 -11.76 -19.53 61.53
N GLY A 93 -11.85 -20.53 60.63
CA GLY A 93 -12.77 -21.69 60.72
C GLY A 93 -12.53 -22.73 59.61
N ASP A 94 -12.39 -24.02 59.99
CA ASP A 94 -11.92 -25.20 59.22
C ASP A 94 -13.06 -26.07 58.57
N ARG A 95 -12.79 -26.58 57.34
CA ARG A 95 -13.17 -27.89 56.67
C ARG A 95 -14.64 -28.26 56.32
N PRO A 96 -14.94 -29.23 55.40
CA PRO A 96 -14.10 -30.26 54.71
C PRO A 96 -14.28 -30.33 53.14
N PRO A 97 -13.69 -31.31 52.39
CA PRO A 97 -13.49 -31.21 50.94
C PRO A 97 -14.64 -31.79 50.11
N ILE A 98 -14.83 -31.24 48.90
CA ILE A 98 -15.65 -31.84 47.83
C ILE A 98 -14.71 -32.11 46.66
N ASP A 99 -14.48 -33.39 46.37
CA ASP A 99 -14.02 -33.87 45.07
C ASP A 99 -15.07 -33.51 44.02
N LEU A 100 -14.67 -32.88 42.91
CA LEU A 100 -15.36 -32.95 41.62
C LEU A 100 -14.46 -32.43 40.48
N ASP A 101 -13.95 -33.40 39.72
CA ASP A 101 -13.81 -33.40 38.26
C ASP A 101 -13.03 -32.27 37.57
N THR A 102 -11.78 -32.58 37.20
CA THR A 102 -10.97 -31.82 36.26
C THR A 102 -11.41 -32.06 34.81
N SER A 103 -12.42 -31.33 34.35
CA SER A 103 -12.77 -31.31 32.92
C SER A 103 -13.54 -30.06 32.49
N SER A 104 -13.02 -28.85 32.75
CA SER A 104 -13.56 -27.60 32.17
C SER A 104 -12.55 -26.46 32.24
N ILE A 105 -11.60 -26.42 31.29
CA ILE A 105 -10.79 -25.21 31.06
C ILE A 105 -11.65 -24.22 30.27
N ASN A 106 -11.84 -23.05 30.87
CA ASN A 106 -12.57 -21.88 30.38
C ASN A 106 -12.43 -21.66 28.86
N ARG A 107 -13.53 -21.89 28.12
CA ARG A 107 -13.83 -21.12 26.91
C ARG A 107 -14.06 -19.68 27.36
N VAL A 108 -13.10 -18.80 27.09
CA VAL A 108 -13.33 -17.36 27.09
C VAL A 108 -14.36 -17.09 25.99
N LEU A 109 -15.59 -16.83 26.39
CA LEU A 109 -16.67 -16.39 25.52
C LEU A 109 -16.29 -15.02 24.95
N VAL A 110 -15.86 -14.98 23.69
CA VAL A 110 -15.74 -13.74 22.90
C VAL A 110 -17.18 -13.24 22.67
N PRO A 111 -17.50 -11.97 23.00
CA PRO A 111 -18.84 -11.45 22.80
C PRO A 111 -19.18 -11.36 21.29
N PRO A 112 -20.44 -11.63 20.86
CA PRO A 112 -20.70 -12.01 19.47
C PRO A 112 -20.63 -10.89 18.42
N ASP A 113 -20.82 -9.61 18.76
CA ASP A 113 -21.07 -8.59 17.73
C ASP A 113 -20.11 -7.39 17.84
N ARG A 114 -19.00 -7.45 17.09
CA ARG A 114 -18.14 -6.29 16.79
C ARG A 114 -17.92 -6.24 15.27
N GLU A 115 -18.94 -5.78 14.57
CA GLU A 115 -18.87 -5.54 13.14
C GLU A 115 -18.35 -4.12 12.89
N HIS A 116 -17.46 -3.96 11.91
CA HIS A 116 -17.04 -2.65 11.41
C HIS A 116 -17.94 -2.23 10.26
N SER A 117 -18.51 -1.03 10.34
CA SER A 117 -19.23 -0.40 9.23
C SER A 117 -18.37 0.66 8.57
N LEU A 118 -18.31 0.62 7.24
CA LEU A 118 -17.64 1.64 6.43
C LEU A 118 -18.27 3.02 6.64
N ARG A 119 -17.45 4.04 6.96
CA ARG A 119 -17.91 5.43 7.18
C ARG A 119 -17.41 6.42 6.12
N HIS A 120 -16.29 6.15 5.44
CA HIS A 120 -15.71 7.08 4.44
C HIS A 120 -16.25 6.88 3.04
N SER A 121 -17.29 6.07 2.98
CA SER A 121 -18.14 5.81 1.85
C SER A 121 -18.93 7.06 1.37
N GLY A 122 -18.51 8.31 1.61
CA GLY A 122 -19.13 9.48 0.97
C GLY A 122 -19.17 9.43 -0.57
N HIS A 123 -18.30 8.63 -1.21
CA HIS A 123 -18.40 8.29 -2.64
C HIS A 123 -18.91 6.85 -2.91
N VAL A 124 -18.78 5.94 -1.94
CA VAL A 124 -19.14 4.51 -2.05
C VAL A 124 -20.56 4.23 -1.55
N SER A 125 -21.03 4.88 -0.47
CA SER A 125 -22.37 4.81 0.14
C SER A 125 -23.49 5.32 -0.77
N TYR A 126 -23.21 6.24 -1.70
CA TYR A 126 -24.21 6.68 -2.68
C TYR A 126 -24.21 5.82 -3.95
N THR A 127 -23.20 4.97 -4.14
CA THR A 127 -23.13 4.09 -5.28
C THR A 127 -23.81 2.78 -4.90
N PRO A 128 -24.94 2.41 -5.54
CA PRO A 128 -25.59 1.14 -5.26
C PRO A 128 -24.59 -0.02 -5.41
N ALA A 129 -24.63 -1.00 -4.51
CA ALA A 129 -23.71 -2.15 -4.49
C ALA A 129 -23.49 -2.77 -5.88
N LYS A 130 -24.56 -2.94 -6.65
CA LYS A 130 -24.51 -3.45 -8.03
C LYS A 130 -23.65 -2.58 -8.95
N LYS A 131 -23.84 -1.25 -8.90
CA LYS A 131 -23.07 -0.30 -9.71
C LYS A 131 -21.58 -0.32 -9.32
N LEU A 132 -21.28 -0.39 -8.02
CA LEU A 132 -19.91 -0.51 -7.55
C LEU A 132 -19.25 -1.79 -8.06
N ALA A 133 -19.93 -2.93 -7.97
CA ALA A 133 -19.42 -4.20 -8.46
C ALA A 133 -19.15 -4.18 -9.98
N GLU A 134 -20.03 -3.55 -10.76
CA GLU A 134 -19.87 -3.36 -12.20
C GLU A 134 -18.70 -2.42 -12.56
N GLU A 135 -18.53 -1.32 -11.82
CA GLU A 135 -17.41 -0.39 -12.02
C GLU A 135 -16.05 -1.06 -11.73
N LEU A 136 -15.95 -1.79 -10.61
CA LEU A 136 -14.74 -2.53 -10.25
C LEU A 136 -14.41 -3.61 -11.28
N GLU A 137 -15.40 -4.41 -11.71
CA GLU A 137 -15.20 -5.41 -12.78
C GLU A 137 -14.72 -4.76 -14.07
N GLY A 138 -15.36 -3.65 -14.47
CA GLY A 138 -15.00 -2.92 -15.67
C GLY A 138 -13.56 -2.40 -15.64
N TRP A 139 -13.11 -1.86 -14.50
CA TRP A 139 -11.73 -1.38 -14.34
C TRP A 139 -10.72 -2.52 -14.26
N LEU A 140 -11.03 -3.61 -13.55
CA LEU A 140 -10.18 -4.81 -13.50
C LEU A 140 -9.99 -5.40 -14.90
N THR A 141 -11.08 -5.55 -15.65
CA THR A 141 -11.02 -6.01 -17.05
C THR A 141 -10.22 -5.05 -17.94
N ALA A 142 -10.46 -3.74 -17.81
CA ALA A 142 -9.76 -2.72 -18.60
C ALA A 142 -8.27 -2.59 -18.27
N SER A 143 -7.81 -3.10 -17.13
CA SER A 143 -6.37 -3.17 -16.83
C SER A 143 -5.61 -4.08 -17.82
N GLY A 144 -6.30 -5.08 -18.39
CA GLY A 144 -5.74 -6.00 -19.38
C GLY A 144 -4.59 -6.87 -18.86
N LEU A 145 -4.38 -6.92 -17.54
CA LEU A 145 -3.28 -7.66 -16.93
C LEU A 145 -3.61 -9.16 -16.82
N ALA A 146 -2.65 -10.00 -17.14
CA ALA A 146 -2.74 -11.43 -16.83
C ALA A 146 -2.63 -11.64 -15.32
N LYS A 147 -3.50 -12.51 -14.78
CA LYS A 147 -3.39 -12.99 -13.41
C LYS A 147 -2.15 -13.87 -13.27
N SER A 148 -1.44 -13.76 -12.15
CA SER A 148 -0.24 -14.54 -11.89
C SER A 148 -0.19 -14.97 -10.43
N SER A 149 0.11 -16.26 -10.22
CA SER A 149 0.37 -16.85 -8.91
C SER A 149 1.62 -16.30 -8.21
N ASP A 150 2.48 -15.62 -8.97
CA ASP A 150 3.73 -15.06 -8.45
C ASP A 150 3.49 -13.71 -7.77
N VAL A 151 2.33 -13.08 -7.98
CA VAL A 151 1.99 -11.81 -7.32
C VAL A 151 1.66 -12.10 -5.85
N ARG A 152 2.54 -11.64 -4.96
CA ARG A 152 2.46 -11.83 -3.51
C ARG A 152 2.12 -10.56 -2.74
N GLY A 153 2.09 -9.41 -3.42
CA GLY A 153 1.57 -8.18 -2.84
C GLY A 153 1.39 -7.08 -3.87
N VAL A 154 0.80 -5.97 -3.43
CA VAL A 154 0.55 -4.77 -4.23
C VAL A 154 0.77 -3.51 -3.42
N ILE A 155 1.11 -2.42 -4.11
CA ILE A 155 0.96 -1.05 -3.61
C ILE A 155 -0.16 -0.41 -4.43
N ALA A 156 -1.18 0.15 -3.78
CA ALA A 156 -2.34 0.73 -4.46
C ALA A 156 -2.80 2.03 -3.78
N PRO A 157 -3.43 2.95 -4.53
CA PRO A 157 -3.94 4.21 -4.01
C PRO A 157 -5.23 4.03 -3.19
N HIS A 158 -5.50 4.99 -2.30
CA HIS A 158 -6.68 5.01 -1.42
C HIS A 158 -7.48 6.31 -1.47
N ALA A 159 -7.32 7.14 -2.50
CA ALA A 159 -8.32 8.16 -2.79
C ALA A 159 -9.68 7.53 -3.17
N GLY A 160 -10.74 8.35 -3.19
CA GLY A 160 -12.06 7.90 -3.62
C GLY A 160 -12.06 7.37 -5.07
N TYR A 161 -12.85 6.33 -5.35
CA TYR A 161 -12.81 5.60 -6.62
C TYR A 161 -13.04 6.42 -7.89
N SER A 162 -13.79 7.53 -7.82
CA SER A 162 -13.94 8.46 -8.95
C SER A 162 -12.60 9.00 -9.45
N TYR A 163 -11.59 9.08 -8.58
CA TYR A 163 -10.26 9.58 -8.89
C TYR A 163 -9.26 8.44 -9.14
N SER A 164 -9.06 7.57 -8.15
CA SER A 164 -7.99 6.58 -8.15
C SER A 164 -8.44 5.15 -8.47
N GLY A 165 -9.75 4.91 -8.63
CA GLY A 165 -10.31 3.58 -8.82
C GLY A 165 -9.69 2.87 -10.04
N ARG A 166 -9.59 3.57 -11.17
CA ARG A 166 -8.96 3.04 -12.39
C ARG A 166 -7.48 2.73 -12.20
N ALA A 167 -6.74 3.58 -11.50
CA ALA A 167 -5.34 3.35 -11.20
C ALA A 167 -5.19 2.09 -10.32
N ALA A 168 -5.97 1.97 -9.23
CA ALA A 168 -5.96 0.82 -8.32
C ALA A 168 -6.21 -0.52 -9.04
N ALA A 169 -7.03 -0.55 -10.09
CA ALA A 169 -7.28 -1.76 -10.86
C ALA A 169 -6.01 -2.38 -11.46
N TYR A 170 -4.95 -1.59 -11.75
CA TYR A 170 -3.68 -2.14 -12.23
C TYR A 170 -2.89 -2.87 -11.15
N ALA A 171 -3.10 -2.54 -9.87
CA ALA A 171 -2.56 -3.31 -8.75
C ALA A 171 -3.36 -4.61 -8.59
N PHE A 172 -4.69 -4.51 -8.45
CA PHE A 172 -5.55 -5.65 -8.13
C PHE A 172 -5.82 -6.61 -9.30
N GLY A 173 -5.75 -6.14 -10.55
CA GLY A 173 -6.13 -6.90 -11.74
C GLY A 173 -5.20 -8.06 -12.10
N ASN A 174 -3.99 -8.09 -11.57
CA ASN A 174 -3.01 -9.16 -11.80
C ASN A 174 -3.01 -10.25 -10.72
N ILE A 175 -3.87 -10.13 -9.70
CA ILE A 175 -3.91 -11.07 -8.58
C ILE A 175 -4.58 -12.37 -9.03
N ASP A 176 -3.89 -13.49 -8.84
CA ASP A 176 -4.49 -14.82 -8.88
C ASP A 176 -4.93 -15.25 -7.46
N PRO A 177 -6.25 -15.35 -7.20
CA PRO A 177 -6.75 -15.66 -5.86
C PRO A 177 -6.61 -17.13 -5.47
N ALA A 178 -6.26 -18.04 -6.39
CA ALA A 178 -6.42 -19.48 -6.20
C ALA A 178 -5.70 -20.06 -4.96
N ASN A 179 -4.53 -19.53 -4.62
CA ASN A 179 -3.69 -20.05 -3.54
C ASN A 179 -3.56 -19.10 -2.33
N ILE A 180 -4.30 -18.00 -2.32
CA ILE A 180 -4.22 -16.98 -1.26
C ILE A 180 -5.36 -17.21 -0.27
N SER A 181 -5.01 -17.39 1.00
CA SER A 181 -5.97 -17.59 2.09
C SER A 181 -6.04 -16.38 3.05
N ARG A 182 -5.02 -15.52 3.03
CA ARG A 182 -4.90 -14.39 3.94
C ARG A 182 -4.30 -13.16 3.26
N VAL A 183 -4.93 -12.00 3.49
CA VAL A 183 -4.44 -10.69 3.02
C VAL A 183 -4.07 -9.81 4.20
N PHE A 184 -2.79 -9.46 4.32
CA PHE A 184 -2.34 -8.40 5.21
C PHE A 184 -2.60 -7.05 4.56
N LEU A 185 -3.41 -6.21 5.21
CA LEU A 185 -3.81 -4.91 4.70
C LEU A 185 -3.12 -3.82 5.53
N LEU A 186 -2.12 -3.17 4.96
CA LEU A 186 -1.32 -2.15 5.64
C LEU A 186 -1.75 -0.77 5.16
N GLY A 187 -2.37 0.03 6.02
CA GLY A 187 -2.79 1.39 5.69
C GLY A 187 -2.25 2.44 6.65
N PRO A 188 -1.87 3.64 6.18
CA PRO A 188 -1.46 4.73 7.07
C PRO A 188 -2.63 5.21 7.92
N SER A 189 -2.34 5.80 9.09
CA SER A 189 -3.34 6.54 9.85
C SER A 189 -3.40 8.02 9.48
N HIS A 190 -4.60 8.52 9.19
CA HIS A 190 -4.87 9.92 8.90
C HIS A 190 -5.47 10.68 10.08
N HIS A 191 -6.25 9.99 10.92
CA HIS A 191 -7.05 10.62 11.97
C HIS A 191 -6.55 10.32 13.39
N TYR A 192 -5.75 9.27 13.56
CA TYR A 192 -5.29 8.81 14.86
C TYR A 192 -3.77 8.80 14.94
N TYR A 193 -3.21 9.67 15.79
CA TYR A 193 -1.77 9.66 16.02
C TYR A 193 -1.37 8.50 16.93
N THR A 194 -0.50 7.64 16.44
CA THR A 194 0.20 6.63 17.23
C THR A 194 1.60 6.40 16.66
N PRO A 195 2.64 6.18 17.50
CA PRO A 195 3.97 5.80 17.04
C PRO A 195 4.13 4.29 16.79
N LYS A 196 3.01 3.54 16.80
CA LYS A 196 2.94 2.08 16.68
C LYS A 196 2.06 1.65 15.50
N CYS A 197 2.00 0.36 15.26
CA CYS A 197 0.94 -0.27 14.48
C CYS A 197 -0.20 -0.74 15.38
N ALA A 198 -1.43 -0.61 14.89
CA ALA A 198 -2.64 -1.01 15.60
C ALA A 198 -3.44 -2.04 14.79
N LEU A 199 -4.10 -2.96 15.50
CA LEU A 199 -4.91 -4.05 14.96
C LEU A 199 -6.39 -3.78 15.20
N SER A 200 -7.25 -4.33 14.35
CA SER A 200 -8.70 -4.25 14.55
C SER A 200 -9.18 -5.15 15.71
N LYS A 201 -10.18 -4.67 16.45
CA LYS A 201 -10.99 -5.47 17.40
C LYS A 201 -12.24 -6.07 16.75
N ALA A 202 -12.53 -5.72 15.50
CA ALA A 202 -13.67 -6.24 14.77
C ALA A 202 -13.40 -7.70 14.35
N THR A 203 -14.47 -8.44 14.11
CA THR A 203 -14.40 -9.81 13.57
C THR A 203 -14.57 -9.84 12.05
N VAL A 204 -15.23 -8.81 11.50
CA VAL A 204 -15.56 -8.68 10.08
C VAL A 204 -15.48 -7.21 9.68
N TYR A 205 -14.93 -6.95 8.50
CA TYR A 205 -15.09 -5.67 7.80
C TYR A 205 -16.19 -5.82 6.73
N LYS A 206 -17.25 -5.02 6.88
CA LYS A 206 -18.35 -5.02 5.91
C LYS A 206 -17.97 -4.20 4.68
N THR A 207 -18.49 -4.59 3.52
CA THR A 207 -18.45 -3.72 2.32
C THR A 207 -19.79 -3.80 1.58
N PRO A 208 -20.13 -2.84 0.69
CA PRO A 208 -21.38 -2.88 -0.05
C PRO A 208 -21.55 -4.14 -0.92
N ILE A 209 -20.46 -4.82 -1.28
CA ILE A 209 -20.46 -5.93 -2.24
C ILE A 209 -20.04 -7.27 -1.63
N GLY A 210 -19.84 -7.31 -0.31
CA GLY A 210 -19.48 -8.52 0.43
C GLY A 210 -18.66 -8.22 1.68
N ASP A 211 -18.64 -9.18 2.59
CA ASP A 211 -17.95 -9.04 3.87
C ASP A 211 -16.59 -9.74 3.84
N LEU A 212 -15.62 -9.21 4.59
CA LEU A 212 -14.29 -9.79 4.74
C LEU A 212 -14.04 -10.17 6.20
N PRO A 213 -13.91 -11.47 6.53
CA PRO A 213 -13.60 -11.90 7.89
C PRO A 213 -12.17 -11.54 8.26
N ILE A 214 -11.96 -11.10 9.51
CA ILE A 214 -10.64 -10.79 10.05
C ILE A 214 -10.02 -12.05 10.65
N ASP A 215 -8.73 -12.28 10.36
CA ASP A 215 -7.97 -13.38 10.97
C ASP A 215 -7.59 -13.05 12.43
N GLN A 216 -8.47 -13.44 13.36
CA GLN A 216 -8.30 -13.20 14.78
C GLN A 216 -7.06 -13.91 15.35
N GLU A 217 -6.70 -15.09 14.84
CA GLU A 217 -5.56 -15.85 15.34
C GLU A 217 -4.25 -15.08 15.08
N VAL A 218 -4.11 -14.50 13.88
CA VAL A 218 -2.97 -13.64 13.57
C VAL A 218 -3.01 -12.34 14.37
N ASN A 219 -4.19 -11.73 14.58
CA ASN A 219 -4.28 -10.54 15.42
C ASN A 219 -3.84 -10.81 16.86
N GLU A 220 -4.24 -11.94 17.44
CA GLU A 220 -3.83 -12.36 18.79
C GLU A 220 -2.32 -12.62 18.84
N GLU A 221 -1.77 -13.31 17.85
CA GLU A 221 -0.34 -13.56 17.72
C GLU A 221 0.47 -12.25 17.65
N LEU A 222 0.07 -11.32 16.77
CA LEU A 222 0.70 -10.02 16.64
C LEU A 222 0.57 -9.20 17.92
N LYS A 223 -0.60 -9.24 18.57
CA LYS A 223 -0.82 -8.55 19.86
C LYS A 223 0.08 -9.09 20.97
N ALA A 224 0.30 -10.40 21.01
CA ALA A 224 1.11 -11.09 22.02
C ALA A 224 2.59 -10.67 21.98
N THR A 225 3.08 -10.16 20.85
CA THR A 225 4.44 -9.58 20.74
C THR A 225 4.66 -8.35 21.64
N GLY A 226 3.58 -7.74 22.13
CA GLY A 226 3.61 -6.49 22.90
C GLY A 226 3.94 -5.25 22.06
N LYS A 227 4.10 -5.40 20.74
CA LYS A 227 4.43 -4.30 19.82
C LYS A 227 3.21 -3.66 19.18
N PHE A 228 2.09 -4.38 19.10
CA PHE A 228 0.85 -3.88 18.55
C PHE A 228 -0.11 -3.44 19.65
N GLU A 229 -0.87 -2.40 19.35
CA GLU A 229 -2.06 -2.02 20.12
C GLU A 229 -3.33 -2.42 19.37
N PHE A 230 -4.47 -2.33 20.05
CA PHE A 230 -5.75 -2.50 19.40
C PHE A 230 -6.39 -1.14 19.17
N MET A 231 -6.94 -0.92 17.98
CA MET A 231 -7.77 0.22 17.69
C MET A 231 -9.08 0.13 18.47
N ASP A 232 -9.60 1.27 18.91
CA ASP A 232 -11.02 1.35 19.26
C ASP A 232 -11.86 1.35 17.99
N LEU A 233 -13.08 0.79 18.06
CA LEU A 233 -13.92 0.61 16.88
C LEU A 233 -14.20 1.94 16.16
N HIS A 234 -14.36 3.04 16.90
CA HIS A 234 -14.55 4.35 16.29
C HIS A 234 -13.31 4.84 15.51
N VAL A 235 -12.09 4.54 15.98
CA VAL A 235 -10.85 4.86 15.25
C VAL A 235 -10.77 4.05 13.97
N ASP A 236 -11.10 2.76 14.07
CA ASP A 236 -11.10 1.84 12.95
C ASP A 236 -12.10 2.26 11.87
N GLU A 237 -13.34 2.57 12.25
CA GLU A 237 -14.38 3.09 11.35
C GLU A 237 -14.10 4.50 10.87
N ALA A 238 -13.32 5.30 11.60
CA ALA A 238 -12.89 6.64 11.22
C ALA A 238 -11.74 6.63 10.18
N GLU A 239 -11.10 5.50 9.91
CA GLU A 239 -10.00 5.43 8.95
C GLU A 239 -10.48 4.96 7.56
N HIS A 240 -9.91 5.54 6.50
CA HIS A 240 -10.29 5.22 5.12
C HIS A 240 -9.19 4.54 4.31
N SER A 241 -7.94 4.62 4.75
CA SER A 241 -6.79 4.15 3.97
C SER A 241 -6.88 2.65 3.65
N MET A 242 -7.38 1.86 4.58
CA MET A 242 -7.65 0.43 4.39
C MET A 242 -9.02 0.18 3.76
N GLU A 243 -10.05 0.95 4.14
CA GLU A 243 -11.43 0.86 3.61
C GLU A 243 -11.45 0.84 2.08
N MET A 244 -10.62 1.69 1.45
CA MET A 244 -10.59 1.83 0.00
C MET A 244 -10.01 0.63 -0.77
N HIS A 245 -9.38 -0.33 -0.08
CA HIS A 245 -8.91 -1.57 -0.69
C HIS A 245 -9.97 -2.69 -0.60
N LEU A 246 -10.90 -2.61 0.35
CA LEU A 246 -11.78 -3.73 0.71
C LEU A 246 -12.72 -4.15 -0.44
N PRO A 247 -13.42 -3.24 -1.16
CA PRO A 247 -14.25 -3.65 -2.29
C PRO A 247 -13.43 -4.32 -3.42
N TYR A 248 -12.21 -3.84 -3.69
CA TYR A 248 -11.32 -4.50 -4.64
C TYR A 248 -10.95 -5.92 -4.21
N LEU A 249 -10.63 -6.11 -2.92
CA LEU A 249 -10.34 -7.43 -2.37
C LEU A 249 -11.56 -8.35 -2.47
N VAL A 250 -12.76 -7.91 -2.05
CA VAL A 250 -13.99 -8.69 -2.21
C VAL A 250 -14.20 -9.10 -3.67
N LYS A 251 -13.94 -8.18 -4.60
CA LYS A 251 -14.14 -8.44 -6.02
C LYS A 251 -13.14 -9.44 -6.60
N VAL A 252 -11.86 -9.30 -6.26
CA VAL A 252 -10.79 -10.20 -6.72
C VAL A 252 -10.96 -11.61 -6.14
N PHE A 253 -11.31 -11.71 -4.85
CA PHE A 253 -11.46 -12.97 -4.13
C PHE A 253 -12.88 -13.56 -4.21
N GLN A 254 -13.73 -13.05 -5.11
CA GLN A 254 -15.07 -13.58 -5.29
C GLN A 254 -15.00 -15.10 -5.59
N GLY A 255 -15.72 -15.90 -4.79
CA GLY A 255 -15.71 -17.36 -4.88
C GLY A 255 -14.55 -18.07 -4.17
N HIS A 256 -13.67 -17.33 -3.49
CA HIS A 256 -12.53 -17.86 -2.73
C HIS A 256 -12.67 -17.50 -1.24
N SER A 257 -12.24 -18.39 -0.35
CA SER A 257 -12.20 -18.12 1.08
C SER A 257 -10.93 -17.34 1.42
N VAL A 258 -11.09 -16.11 1.90
CA VAL A 258 -9.96 -15.25 2.29
C VAL A 258 -10.27 -14.56 3.61
N LYS A 259 -9.27 -14.47 4.49
CA LYS A 259 -9.32 -13.62 5.69
C LYS A 259 -8.41 -12.41 5.50
N ILE A 260 -8.71 -11.31 6.20
CA ILE A 260 -7.85 -10.13 6.21
C ILE A 260 -7.18 -9.93 7.57
N VAL A 261 -5.99 -9.31 7.57
CA VAL A 261 -5.29 -8.83 8.76
C VAL A 261 -5.11 -7.32 8.60
N PRO A 262 -6.06 -6.50 9.06
CA PRO A 262 -5.95 -5.04 8.99
C PRO A 262 -4.91 -4.53 9.99
N ILE A 263 -3.91 -3.81 9.47
CA ILE A 263 -2.83 -3.20 10.23
C ILE A 263 -2.82 -1.71 9.92
N LEU A 264 -3.31 -0.91 10.87
CA LEU A 264 -3.14 0.54 10.84
C LEU A 264 -1.70 0.87 11.19
N VAL A 265 -0.98 1.49 10.28
CA VAL A 265 0.42 1.89 10.44
C VAL A 265 0.47 3.37 10.82
N GLY A 266 0.92 3.64 12.05
CA GLY A 266 1.05 5.00 12.57
C GLY A 266 2.27 5.76 12.05
N ALA A 267 2.61 6.84 12.76
CA ALA A 267 3.79 7.65 12.51
C ALA A 267 5.03 6.98 13.09
N LEU A 268 5.59 6.02 12.36
CA LEU A 268 6.72 5.21 12.82
C LEU A 268 8.06 5.97 12.73
N SER A 269 8.96 5.69 13.67
CA SER A 269 10.38 5.98 13.48
C SER A 269 11.03 4.92 12.58
N ALA A 270 12.20 5.21 12.01
CA ALA A 270 12.92 4.24 11.17
C ALA A 270 13.25 2.93 11.92
N GLU A 271 13.54 3.03 13.22
CA GLU A 271 13.78 1.86 14.07
C GLU A 271 12.51 1.01 14.21
N ASN A 272 11.34 1.66 14.34
CA ASN A 272 10.05 0.97 14.41
C ASN A 272 9.66 0.37 13.05
N GLU A 273 9.89 1.07 11.92
CA GLU A 273 9.67 0.53 10.57
C GLU A 273 10.47 -0.76 10.36
N ALA A 274 11.76 -0.74 10.68
CA ALA A 274 12.63 -1.90 10.59
C ALA A 274 12.21 -3.03 11.56
N MET A 275 11.74 -2.68 12.76
CA MET A 275 11.26 -3.64 13.75
C MET A 275 9.99 -4.35 13.29
N TYR A 276 8.96 -3.61 12.83
CA TYR A 276 7.74 -4.21 12.30
C TYR A 276 8.02 -5.01 11.04
N GLY A 277 8.91 -4.53 10.17
CA GLY A 277 9.32 -5.27 8.99
C GLY A 277 9.94 -6.63 9.33
N ARG A 278 10.85 -6.70 10.32
CA ARG A 278 11.39 -7.98 10.81
C ARG A 278 10.32 -8.88 11.44
N LEU A 279 9.40 -8.31 12.20
CA LEU A 279 8.33 -9.06 12.87
C LEU A 279 7.37 -9.70 11.86
N LEU A 280 7.02 -8.96 10.81
CA LEU A 280 6.07 -9.38 9.78
C LEU A 280 6.72 -10.19 8.64
N ALA A 281 8.05 -10.18 8.50
CA ALA A 281 8.78 -10.86 7.42
C ALA A 281 8.43 -12.35 7.28
N LYS A 282 8.20 -13.06 8.40
CA LYS A 282 7.83 -14.49 8.37
C LYS A 282 6.53 -14.77 7.61
N TYR A 283 5.60 -13.82 7.56
CA TYR A 283 4.35 -13.99 6.83
C TYR A 283 4.57 -13.87 5.32
N VAL A 284 5.64 -13.23 4.87
CA VAL A 284 6.02 -13.18 3.44
C VAL A 284 6.43 -14.56 2.95
N ASP A 285 7.09 -15.34 3.80
CA ASP A 285 7.61 -16.67 3.47
C ASP A 285 6.54 -17.76 3.34
N ASP A 286 5.35 -17.53 3.89
CA ASP A 286 4.20 -18.42 3.68
C ASP A 286 3.50 -18.05 2.35
N PRO A 287 3.51 -18.94 1.33
CA PRO A 287 3.00 -18.64 -0.01
C PRO A 287 1.50 -18.37 -0.06
N THR A 288 0.75 -18.68 0.99
CA THR A 288 -0.69 -18.46 1.04
C THR A 288 -1.08 -17.06 1.54
N ASN A 289 -0.10 -16.25 1.97
CA ASN A 289 -0.30 -14.88 2.39
C ASN A 289 -0.08 -13.90 1.21
N PHE A 290 -0.84 -12.80 1.23
CA PHE A 290 -0.75 -11.70 0.29
C PHE A 290 -0.68 -10.36 1.03
N PHE A 291 -0.02 -9.35 0.46
CA PHE A 291 0.15 -8.02 1.09
C PHE A 291 -0.49 -6.92 0.25
N SER A 292 -1.44 -6.19 0.83
CA SER A 292 -2.07 -5.02 0.23
C SER A 292 -1.60 -3.77 0.95
N VAL A 293 -0.69 -3.01 0.32
CA VAL A 293 -0.07 -1.81 0.90
C VAL A 293 -0.75 -0.57 0.34
N SER A 294 -1.31 0.24 1.21
CA SER A 294 -2.15 1.39 0.84
C SER A 294 -1.36 2.69 0.85
N SER A 295 -1.28 3.36 -0.31
CA SER A 295 -0.61 4.66 -0.44
C SER A 295 -1.03 5.43 -1.70
N ASP A 296 -1.44 6.68 -1.52
CA ASP A 296 -1.30 7.71 -2.54
C ASP A 296 0.15 8.25 -2.57
N PHE A 297 0.51 8.95 -3.65
CA PHE A 297 1.83 9.56 -3.86
C PHE A 297 1.76 11.08 -3.63
N CYS A 298 2.49 11.92 -4.37
CA CYS A 298 2.56 13.35 -4.09
C CYS A 298 1.19 14.03 -3.95
N HIS A 299 0.95 14.63 -2.79
CA HIS A 299 -0.10 15.62 -2.54
C HIS A 299 0.51 17.02 -2.75
N TRP A 300 0.29 17.59 -3.94
CA TRP A 300 0.89 18.85 -4.35
C TRP A 300 -0.11 20.00 -4.31
N GLY A 301 0.31 21.15 -3.78
CA GLY A 301 -0.44 22.39 -3.75
C GLY A 301 -0.42 23.05 -2.38
N SER A 302 -0.83 24.33 -2.34
CA SER A 302 -0.84 25.13 -1.11
C SER A 302 -1.68 24.50 0.00
N ARG A 303 -2.80 23.84 -0.34
CA ARG A 303 -3.67 23.15 0.62
C ARG A 303 -3.01 21.98 1.36
N PHE A 304 -1.91 21.47 0.83
CA PHE A 304 -1.10 20.40 1.43
C PHE A 304 0.20 20.92 2.05
N ASN A 305 0.43 22.24 1.99
CA ASN A 305 1.69 22.86 2.40
C ASN A 305 2.92 22.25 1.69
N TYR A 306 2.74 21.78 0.45
CA TYR A 306 3.80 21.15 -0.32
C TYR A 306 3.72 21.60 -1.78
N MET A 307 4.72 22.34 -2.23
CA MET A 307 4.75 22.93 -3.58
C MET A 307 6.13 22.79 -4.22
N HIS A 308 6.81 21.66 -3.97
CA HIS A 308 8.09 21.37 -4.59
C HIS A 308 7.97 21.48 -6.11
N TYR A 309 8.87 22.23 -6.74
CA TYR A 309 8.85 22.43 -8.18
C TYR A 309 10.27 22.60 -8.71
N ASP A 310 10.73 21.59 -9.44
CA ASP A 310 11.96 21.62 -10.20
C ASP A 310 11.68 22.02 -11.66
N LYS A 311 12.03 23.26 -11.99
CA LYS A 311 11.83 23.87 -13.30
C LYS A 311 12.49 23.11 -14.44
N LYS A 312 13.49 22.26 -14.18
CA LYS A 312 14.16 21.48 -15.22
C LYS A 312 13.22 20.48 -15.90
N HIS A 313 12.13 20.09 -15.22
CA HIS A 313 11.11 19.18 -15.76
C HIS A 313 9.99 19.91 -16.53
N GLY A 314 10.07 21.23 -16.70
CA GLY A 314 9.08 22.01 -17.43
C GLY A 314 7.85 22.32 -16.61
N ALA A 315 6.67 21.84 -17.01
CA ALA A 315 5.41 22.12 -16.32
C ALA A 315 5.38 21.50 -14.90
N ILE A 316 4.60 22.09 -13.98
CA ILE A 316 4.53 21.65 -12.58
C ILE A 316 4.17 20.16 -12.48
N HIS A 317 3.13 19.71 -13.19
CA HIS A 317 2.74 18.29 -13.19
C HIS A 317 3.85 17.33 -13.67
N LYS A 318 4.78 17.79 -14.53
CA LYS A 318 5.95 17.01 -14.94
C LYS A 318 7.05 16.97 -13.89
N SER A 319 7.20 18.05 -13.11
CA SER A 319 8.05 18.01 -11.92
C SER A 319 7.49 17.06 -10.86
N ILE A 320 6.17 17.04 -10.65
CA ILE A 320 5.50 16.11 -9.75
C ILE A 320 5.72 14.66 -10.23
N GLU A 321 5.49 14.40 -11.53
CA GLU A 321 5.72 13.08 -12.14
C GLU A 321 7.16 12.61 -11.97
N ALA A 322 8.14 13.49 -12.21
CA ALA A 322 9.55 13.14 -12.04
C ALA A 322 9.92 12.85 -10.58
N LEU A 323 9.35 13.61 -9.64
CA LEU A 323 9.54 13.39 -8.21
C LEU A 323 8.96 12.04 -7.79
N ASP A 324 7.70 11.76 -8.15
CA ASP A 324 7.05 10.48 -7.82
C ASP A 324 7.76 9.29 -8.45
N LYS A 325 8.14 9.38 -9.73
CA LYS A 325 8.88 8.32 -10.42
C LYS A 325 10.23 8.04 -9.79
N MET A 326 10.94 9.06 -9.30
CA MET A 326 12.16 8.84 -8.51
C MET A 326 11.88 8.00 -7.26
N GLY A 327 10.81 8.29 -6.53
CA GLY A 327 10.39 7.48 -5.39
C GLY A 327 9.99 6.05 -5.79
N MET A 328 9.25 5.91 -6.89
CA MET A 328 8.84 4.62 -7.45
C MET A 328 10.06 3.76 -7.83
N ASP A 329 11.01 4.32 -8.60
CA ASP A 329 12.25 3.64 -9.01
C ASP A 329 13.05 3.16 -7.79
N ILE A 330 13.10 3.96 -6.72
CA ILE A 330 13.76 3.58 -5.47
C ILE A 330 13.01 2.44 -4.77
N ILE A 331 11.68 2.48 -4.71
CA ILE A 331 10.86 1.40 -4.15
C ILE A 331 11.09 0.09 -4.93
N GLU A 332 11.21 0.14 -6.26
CA GLU A 332 11.49 -1.04 -7.10
C GLU A 332 12.84 -1.70 -6.78
N THR A 333 13.80 -0.96 -6.21
CA THR A 333 15.08 -1.56 -5.75
C THR A 333 14.92 -2.47 -4.54
N GLY A 334 13.81 -2.36 -3.80
CA GLY A 334 13.61 -3.08 -2.55
C GLY A 334 14.41 -2.55 -1.36
N ASP A 335 15.09 -1.41 -1.48
CA ASP A 335 15.93 -0.84 -0.42
C ASP A 335 15.18 0.19 0.45
N PRO A 336 14.82 -0.16 1.71
CA PRO A 336 14.15 0.76 2.63
C PRO A 336 15.04 1.96 3.04
N ASP A 337 16.37 1.78 3.09
CA ASP A 337 17.28 2.84 3.50
C ASP A 337 17.41 3.91 2.40
N ALA A 338 17.41 3.49 1.13
CA ALA A 338 17.35 4.39 -0.01
C ALA A 338 16.02 5.15 -0.08
N PHE A 339 14.90 4.47 0.17
CA PHE A 339 13.57 5.13 0.20
C PHE A 339 13.49 6.18 1.31
N LYS A 340 14.00 5.86 2.51
CA LYS A 340 14.11 6.82 3.61
C LYS A 340 14.94 8.04 3.22
N GLN A 341 16.08 7.83 2.56
CA GLN A 341 16.95 8.93 2.13
C GLN A 341 16.24 9.86 1.13
N TYR A 342 15.50 9.29 0.18
CA TYR A 342 14.67 10.05 -0.75
C TYR A 342 13.61 10.92 -0.04
N LEU A 343 12.91 10.36 0.95
CA LEU A 343 11.93 11.11 1.73
C LEU A 343 12.57 12.28 2.50
N LEU A 344 13.75 12.06 3.09
CA LEU A 344 14.49 13.10 3.81
C LEU A 344 15.00 14.23 2.90
N GLU A 345 15.29 13.93 1.64
CA GLU A 345 15.81 14.90 0.69
C GLU A 345 14.71 15.70 0.00
N THR A 346 13.55 15.10 -0.21
CA THR A 346 12.49 15.66 -1.05
C THR A 346 11.27 16.14 -0.27
N ASP A 347 11.08 15.63 0.95
CA ASP A 347 9.86 15.79 1.74
C ASP A 347 8.57 15.43 0.95
N ASN A 348 8.67 14.54 -0.07
CA ASN A 348 7.49 14.18 -0.87
C ASN A 348 6.37 13.63 0.04
N THR A 349 5.15 14.10 -0.19
CA THR A 349 3.98 13.90 0.67
C THR A 349 3.29 12.55 0.45
N ILE A 350 4.07 11.48 0.23
CA ILE A 350 3.57 10.10 0.11
C ILE A 350 2.91 9.70 1.45
N CYS A 351 1.59 9.52 1.46
CA CYS A 351 0.84 9.28 2.69
C CYS A 351 1.13 7.90 3.30
N GLY A 352 1.30 6.87 2.47
CA GLY A 352 1.65 5.51 2.87
C GLY A 352 3.15 5.25 3.00
N ARG A 353 3.99 6.28 3.17
CA ARG A 353 5.45 6.12 3.34
C ARG A 353 5.85 5.14 4.44
N HIS A 354 5.11 5.11 5.56
CA HIS A 354 5.38 4.18 6.66
C HIS A 354 4.97 2.74 6.32
N PRO A 355 3.75 2.46 5.81
CA PRO A 355 3.41 1.15 5.24
C PRO A 355 4.39 0.65 4.18
N ILE A 356 4.81 1.50 3.24
CA ILE A 356 5.79 1.16 2.21
C ILE A 356 7.13 0.80 2.85
N SER A 357 7.64 1.62 3.78
CA SER A 357 8.90 1.34 4.48
C SER A 357 8.85 0.02 5.27
N VAL A 358 7.75 -0.22 6.01
CA VAL A 358 7.53 -1.51 6.69
C VAL A 358 7.55 -2.65 5.69
N PHE A 359 6.84 -2.55 4.57
CA PHE A 359 6.80 -3.59 3.54
C PHE A 359 8.18 -3.84 2.93
N LEU A 360 8.94 -2.81 2.58
CA LEU A 360 10.32 -2.95 2.10
C LEU A 360 11.22 -3.66 3.14
N HIS A 361 11.06 -3.32 4.42
CA HIS A 361 11.75 -4.05 5.49
C HIS A 361 11.27 -5.50 5.64
N MET A 362 9.99 -5.82 5.39
CA MET A 362 9.51 -7.21 5.36
C MET A 362 10.24 -7.99 4.26
N LEU A 363 10.26 -7.45 3.03
CA LEU A 363 10.92 -8.10 1.89
C LEU A 363 12.44 -8.28 2.11
N LYS A 364 13.10 -7.27 2.68
CA LYS A 364 14.53 -7.33 3.02
C LYS A 364 14.86 -8.43 4.04
N ASN A 365 13.93 -8.75 4.94
CA ASN A 365 14.14 -9.70 6.03
C ASN A 365 13.47 -11.07 5.80
N SER A 366 12.73 -11.25 4.71
CA SER A 366 12.13 -12.53 4.33
C SER A 366 13.09 -13.40 3.52
N SER A 367 12.89 -14.71 3.58
CA SER A 367 13.66 -15.68 2.81
C SER A 367 13.28 -15.62 1.32
N THR A 368 11.99 -15.44 1.05
CA THR A 368 11.40 -15.32 -0.29
C THR A 368 11.85 -14.02 -0.93
N LYS A 369 12.39 -14.13 -2.16
CA LYS A 369 12.79 -12.95 -2.94
C LYS A 369 11.59 -12.44 -3.71
N ILE A 370 11.27 -11.17 -3.52
CA ILE A 370 10.15 -10.50 -4.15
C ILE A 370 10.65 -9.20 -4.77
N LYS A 371 10.33 -8.98 -6.04
CA LYS A 371 10.59 -7.74 -6.78
C LYS A 371 9.31 -6.91 -6.91
N ILE A 372 9.42 -5.62 -6.66
CA ILE A 372 8.33 -4.66 -6.86
C ILE A 372 8.46 -4.06 -8.25
N GLN A 373 7.34 -3.93 -8.96
CA GLN A 373 7.26 -3.25 -10.25
C GLN A 373 6.00 -2.38 -10.30
N PHE A 374 6.15 -1.09 -10.60
CA PHE A 374 5.03 -0.20 -10.87
C PHE A 374 4.44 -0.45 -12.25
N LEU A 375 3.12 -0.50 -12.30
CA LEU A 375 2.31 -0.85 -13.47
C LEU A 375 1.53 0.35 -14.00
N ARG A 376 1.24 1.32 -13.14
CA ARG A 376 0.45 2.50 -13.48
C ARG A 376 0.87 3.71 -12.65
N TYR A 377 0.85 4.88 -13.30
CA TYR A 377 0.98 6.18 -12.65
C TYR A 377 -0.06 7.14 -13.24
N GLU A 378 -0.77 7.83 -12.37
CA GLU A 378 -1.79 8.83 -12.72
C GLU A 378 -1.71 10.04 -11.77
N GLN A 379 -2.31 11.14 -12.18
CA GLN A 379 -2.49 12.34 -11.36
C GLN A 379 -3.96 12.74 -11.40
N SER A 380 -4.51 13.16 -10.26
CA SER A 380 -5.92 13.62 -10.18
C SER A 380 -6.22 14.76 -11.17
N SER A 381 -5.22 15.59 -11.44
CA SER A 381 -5.25 16.69 -12.41
C SER A 381 -3.82 17.09 -12.78
N GLN A 382 -3.64 17.73 -13.93
CA GLN A 382 -2.35 18.28 -14.33
C GLN A 382 -2.20 19.72 -13.82
N CYS A 383 -1.45 19.92 -12.73
CA CYS A 383 -1.08 21.26 -12.28
C CYS A 383 -0.25 22.02 -13.33
N LYS A 384 -0.73 23.21 -13.68
CA LYS A 384 -0.12 24.18 -14.61
C LYS A 384 0.24 25.50 -13.92
N SER A 385 -0.38 25.79 -12.78
CA SER A 385 -0.14 27.02 -12.01
C SER A 385 0.09 26.74 -10.52
N MET A 386 0.67 27.72 -9.81
CA MET A 386 0.87 27.67 -8.34
C MET A 386 -0.43 27.76 -7.54
N ARG A 387 -1.59 27.96 -8.18
CA ARG A 387 -2.90 27.93 -7.53
C ARG A 387 -3.56 26.55 -7.62
N ASP A 388 -3.04 25.68 -8.49
CA ASP A 388 -3.59 24.36 -8.69
C ASP A 388 -3.22 23.44 -7.53
N SER A 389 -3.89 22.29 -7.44
CA SER A 389 -3.47 21.19 -6.56
C SER A 389 -3.83 19.85 -7.19
N SER A 390 -3.04 18.83 -6.88
CA SER A 390 -3.26 17.47 -7.36
C SER A 390 -2.81 16.44 -6.33
N VAL A 391 -3.30 15.21 -6.49
CA VAL A 391 -2.78 14.02 -5.80
C VAL A 391 -2.34 13.02 -6.87
N SER A 392 -1.19 12.39 -6.67
CA SER A 392 -0.69 11.35 -7.56
C SER A 392 -1.11 9.95 -7.09
N TYR A 393 -1.34 9.05 -8.04
CA TYR A 393 -1.73 7.67 -7.80
C TYR A 393 -0.76 6.74 -8.52
N ALA A 394 -0.26 5.72 -7.81
CA ALA A 394 0.60 4.72 -8.40
C ALA A 394 0.16 3.32 -7.97
N SER A 395 0.27 2.36 -8.89
CA SER A 395 -0.08 0.96 -8.64
C SER A 395 1.10 0.08 -8.96
N ALA A 396 1.47 -0.80 -8.03
CA ALA A 396 2.58 -1.75 -8.19
C ALA A 396 2.15 -3.18 -7.86
N ALA A 397 2.87 -4.14 -8.44
CA ALA A 397 2.83 -5.53 -8.05
C ALA A 397 4.18 -5.95 -7.47
N ALA A 398 4.13 -6.74 -6.39
CA ALA A 398 5.28 -7.38 -5.78
C ALA A 398 5.22 -8.87 -6.12
N LYS A 399 6.17 -9.34 -6.94
CA LYS A 399 6.20 -10.69 -7.50
C LYS A 399 7.37 -11.50 -6.98
N VAL A 400 7.19 -12.79 -6.76
CA VAL A 400 8.30 -13.71 -6.47
C VAL A 400 9.33 -13.64 -7.60
N ASP A 401 10.59 -13.43 -7.23
CA ASP A 401 11.73 -13.45 -8.15
C ASP A 401 12.20 -14.91 -8.30
N ALA A 402 11.95 -15.48 -9.48
CA ALA A 402 12.23 -16.89 -9.80
C ALA A 402 13.72 -17.19 -9.96
#